data_AF-A0A6I5RUT2-F1
#
_entry.id   AF-A0A6I5RUT2-F1
#
_cell.length_a   1.000
_cell.length_b   1.000
_cell.length_c   1.000
_cell.angle_alpha   90.00
_cell.angle_beta   90.00
_cell.angle_gamma   90.00
#
_symmetry.space_group_name_H-M   'P 1'
#
loop_
_entity.id
_entity.type
_entity.pdbx_description
1 polymer ?
#
loop_
_entity_poly.entity_id
_entity_poly.type
_entity_poly.pdbx_seq_one_letter_code
_entity_poly.pdbx_strand_id
1 'polypeptide(L)'
;MDLAAHFFRRAFDILRREGSFGLLATNTVAEGDTRQGGLEWLLKHGATIYAAWPNEPWPGSAAVVTSRVHLYKGDWCATRSLNGHPVRYISAYLSSQDDWSPARLKSNEGKAFIGSFLNGIGFVLEEAEAKKLIHEDSRYSEVIFPYLIGQDINTHPEQKPSRWVINFWDWPEERARKYSEAMQIVLARVKPHRDQINPAKKKVRDNWWLYEASAKELYHTIGCGHYFEKHPKGWDVSVNSRKRVLALTRVSKTLAFSFVSSEQIFF
;
A
#
# COMPACT_ATOMS: atom_id res chain seq x y z
N MET A 1 -7.54 -7.00 6.55
CA MET A 1 -8.85 -6.83 7.17
C MET A 1 -8.64 -6.19 8.53
N ASP A 2 -9.29 -5.07 8.79
CA ASP A 2 -9.23 -4.37 10.09
C ASP A 2 -9.78 -5.25 11.23
N LEU A 3 -9.25 -5.11 12.43
CA LEU A 3 -9.74 -5.76 13.65
C LEU A 3 -11.20 -5.35 13.93
N ALA A 4 -11.61 -4.14 13.58
CA ALA A 4 -12.99 -3.70 13.72
C ALA A 4 -13.97 -4.63 12.98
N ALA A 5 -13.68 -4.96 11.71
CA ALA A 5 -14.55 -5.83 10.91
C ALA A 5 -14.68 -7.24 11.49
N HIS A 6 -13.65 -7.75 12.19
CA HIS A 6 -13.73 -9.01 12.92
C HIS A 6 -14.77 -8.95 14.04
N PHE A 7 -14.82 -7.87 14.83
CA PHE A 7 -15.81 -7.72 15.91
C PHE A 7 -17.24 -7.60 15.38
N PHE A 8 -17.45 -6.93 14.25
CA PHE A 8 -18.76 -6.89 13.58
C PHE A 8 -19.26 -8.30 13.21
N ARG A 9 -18.40 -9.13 12.62
CA ARG A 9 -18.73 -10.52 12.29
C ARG A 9 -18.98 -11.35 13.54
N ARG A 10 -18.10 -11.24 14.53
CA ARG A 10 -18.24 -11.98 15.78
C ARG A 10 -19.53 -11.63 16.51
N ALA A 11 -19.89 -10.36 16.59
CA ALA A 11 -21.14 -9.90 17.18
C ALA A 11 -22.35 -10.49 16.44
N PHE A 12 -22.33 -10.49 15.11
CA PHE A 12 -23.40 -11.07 14.30
C PHE A 12 -23.54 -12.59 14.49
N ASP A 13 -22.43 -13.32 14.58
CA ASP A 13 -22.45 -14.78 14.76
C ASP A 13 -23.13 -15.18 16.08
N ILE A 14 -22.84 -14.45 17.16
CA ILE A 14 -23.42 -14.73 18.49
C ILE A 14 -24.80 -14.09 18.70
N LEU A 15 -25.20 -13.14 17.84
CA LEU A 15 -26.51 -12.49 17.92
C LEU A 15 -27.62 -13.50 17.61
N ARG A 16 -28.66 -13.53 18.44
CA ARG A 16 -29.89 -14.27 18.13
C ARG A 16 -30.54 -13.75 16.86
N ARG A 17 -31.36 -14.59 16.21
CA ARG A 17 -32.24 -14.12 15.13
C ARG A 17 -33.12 -12.97 15.63
N GLU A 18 -33.35 -11.98 14.76
CA GLU A 18 -34.14 -10.79 15.05
C GLU A 18 -33.57 -9.93 16.21
N GLY A 19 -32.28 -10.11 16.52
CA GLY A 19 -31.55 -9.22 17.42
C GLY A 19 -30.94 -8.04 16.68
N SER A 20 -30.57 -7.00 17.42
CA SER A 20 -29.81 -5.87 16.92
C SER A 20 -28.54 -5.63 17.74
N PHE A 21 -27.57 -4.99 17.11
CA PHE A 21 -26.38 -4.46 17.79
C PHE A 21 -25.89 -3.21 17.05
N GLY A 22 -25.09 -2.39 17.73
CA GLY A 22 -24.40 -1.26 17.12
C GLY A 22 -22.96 -1.19 17.61
N LEU A 23 -22.05 -0.84 16.71
CA LEU A 23 -20.64 -0.66 17.02
C LEU A 23 -20.14 0.64 16.40
N LEU A 24 -19.09 1.19 17.03
CA LEU A 24 -18.30 2.27 16.48
C LEU A 24 -17.02 1.67 15.89
N ALA A 25 -16.67 2.08 14.68
CA ALA A 25 -15.40 1.73 14.04
C ALA A 25 -14.77 2.95 13.37
N THR A 26 -13.52 2.83 12.96
CA THR A 26 -12.91 3.77 12.02
C THR A 26 -13.69 3.81 10.71
N ASN A 27 -13.65 4.93 9.99
CA ASN A 27 -14.30 5.08 8.68
C ASN A 27 -13.91 3.99 7.67
N THR A 28 -12.71 3.41 7.83
CA THR A 28 -12.22 2.26 7.04
C THR A 28 -13.14 1.04 7.07
N VAL A 29 -14.09 0.94 8.02
CA VAL A 29 -15.11 -0.12 8.06
C VAL A 29 -15.97 -0.16 6.78
N ALA A 30 -16.11 0.98 6.11
CA ALA A 30 -16.84 1.16 4.86
C ALA A 30 -15.91 1.28 3.63
N GLU A 31 -14.62 0.95 3.77
CA GLU A 31 -13.62 1.08 2.69
C GLU A 31 -12.88 -0.23 2.38
N GLY A 32 -12.49 -0.40 1.12
CA GLY A 32 -11.59 -1.45 0.64
C GLY A 32 -11.91 -2.88 1.11
N ASP A 33 -10.87 -3.64 1.44
CA ASP A 33 -10.97 -5.04 1.88
C ASP A 33 -11.70 -5.18 3.22
N THR A 34 -11.65 -4.16 4.08
CA THR A 34 -12.32 -4.16 5.39
C THR A 34 -13.84 -4.14 5.20
N ARG A 35 -14.36 -3.30 4.28
CA ARG A 35 -15.77 -3.31 3.88
C ARG A 35 -16.21 -4.65 3.32
N GLN A 36 -15.44 -5.17 2.35
CA GLN A 36 -15.76 -6.41 1.63
C GLN A 36 -15.83 -7.60 2.59
N GLY A 37 -14.83 -7.74 3.46
CA GLY A 37 -14.80 -8.82 4.46
C GLY A 37 -15.76 -8.59 5.64
N GLY A 38 -16.14 -7.35 5.92
CA GLY A 38 -16.96 -6.94 7.06
C GLY A 38 -18.43 -6.72 6.70
N LEU A 39 -18.81 -5.46 6.46
CA LEU A 39 -20.20 -5.06 6.25
C LEU A 39 -20.83 -5.73 5.02
N GLU A 40 -20.10 -5.83 3.90
CA GLU A 40 -20.63 -6.49 2.70
C GLU A 40 -20.88 -7.98 2.94
N TRP A 41 -19.97 -8.65 3.64
CA TRP A 41 -20.18 -10.04 4.05
C TRP A 41 -21.43 -10.16 4.91
N LEU A 42 -21.60 -9.29 5.92
CA LEU A 42 -22.77 -9.31 6.82
C LEU A 42 -24.09 -9.14 6.05
N LEU A 43 -24.18 -8.16 5.15
CA LEU A 43 -25.37 -7.95 4.33
C LEU A 43 -25.72 -9.18 3.49
N LYS A 44 -24.71 -9.85 2.90
CA LYS A 44 -24.89 -11.10 2.15
C LYS A 44 -25.32 -12.28 3.01
N HIS A 45 -25.13 -12.22 4.32
CA HIS A 45 -25.45 -13.30 5.27
C HIS A 45 -26.67 -12.99 6.15
N GLY A 46 -27.55 -12.08 5.68
CA GLY A 46 -28.83 -11.80 6.32
C GLY A 46 -28.78 -10.76 7.43
N ALA A 47 -27.74 -9.92 7.47
CA ALA A 47 -27.78 -8.70 8.26
C ALA A 47 -28.43 -7.57 7.45
N THR A 48 -29.11 -6.67 8.15
CA THR A 48 -29.58 -5.40 7.60
C THR A 48 -28.98 -4.25 8.40
N ILE A 49 -28.33 -3.29 7.73
CA ILE A 49 -27.96 -2.03 8.36
C ILE A 49 -29.22 -1.16 8.44
N TYR A 50 -29.63 -0.81 9.65
CA TYR A 50 -30.85 -0.01 9.87
C TYR A 50 -30.55 1.42 10.33
N ALA A 51 -29.38 1.68 10.90
CA ALA A 51 -28.94 3.05 11.19
C ALA A 51 -27.42 3.20 11.02
N ALA A 52 -26.98 4.32 10.43
CA ALA A 52 -25.56 4.63 10.32
C ALA A 52 -25.28 6.14 10.35
N TRP A 53 -24.12 6.48 10.93
CA TRP A 53 -23.53 7.82 10.92
C TRP A 53 -22.08 7.70 10.45
N PRO A 54 -21.83 7.75 9.13
CA PRO A 54 -20.48 7.71 8.59
C PRO A 54 -19.73 9.02 8.82
N ASN A 55 -18.40 8.93 8.84
CA ASN A 55 -17.48 10.07 8.86
C ASN A 55 -17.64 11.05 10.05
N GLU A 56 -18.02 10.56 11.23
CA GLU A 56 -18.12 11.36 12.45
C GLU A 56 -16.71 11.70 12.98
N PRO A 57 -16.35 12.98 13.12
CA PRO A 57 -15.11 13.37 13.79
C PRO A 57 -15.10 12.83 15.21
N TRP A 58 -14.00 12.22 15.63
CA TRP A 58 -13.85 11.79 17.01
C TRP A 58 -13.81 13.02 17.93
N PRO A 59 -14.65 13.11 18.98
CA PRO A 59 -14.70 14.28 19.85
C PRO A 59 -13.51 14.38 20.82
N GLY A 60 -12.71 13.31 20.95
CA GLY A 60 -11.55 13.28 21.84
C GLY A 60 -10.27 13.77 21.17
N SER A 61 -9.14 13.59 21.86
CA SER A 61 -7.81 14.05 21.42
C SER A 61 -7.22 13.26 20.25
N ALA A 62 -7.80 12.11 19.89
CA ALA A 62 -7.34 11.29 18.78
C ALA A 62 -7.81 11.87 17.44
N ALA A 63 -6.88 12.10 16.52
CA ALA A 63 -7.17 12.58 15.16
C ALA A 63 -7.70 11.45 14.27
N VAL A 64 -8.91 10.95 14.57
CA VAL A 64 -9.54 9.81 13.88
C VAL A 64 -10.95 10.16 13.45
N VAL A 65 -11.37 9.63 12.30
CA VAL A 65 -12.75 9.71 11.81
C VAL A 65 -13.41 8.37 12.03
N THR A 66 -14.61 8.39 12.60
CA THR A 66 -15.34 7.19 13.02
C THR A 66 -16.63 7.02 12.24
N SER A 67 -17.21 5.84 12.31
CA SER A 67 -18.50 5.50 11.74
C SER A 67 -19.26 4.63 12.72
N ARG A 68 -20.43 5.09 13.12
CA ARG A 68 -21.34 4.35 13.99
C ARG A 68 -22.33 3.59 13.13
N VAL A 69 -22.39 2.27 13.29
CA VAL A 69 -23.20 1.39 12.43
C VAL A 69 -24.03 0.46 13.29
N HIS A 70 -25.33 0.41 13.01
CA HIS A 70 -26.30 -0.43 13.68
C HIS A 70 -26.89 -1.46 12.73
N LEU A 71 -26.82 -2.72 13.14
CA LEU A 71 -27.26 -3.87 12.35
C LEU A 71 -28.36 -4.64 13.06
N TYR A 72 -29.19 -5.27 12.24
CA TYR A 72 -30.24 -6.19 12.62
C TYR A 72 -30.03 -7.53 11.93
N LYS A 73 -30.24 -8.65 12.62
CA LYS A 73 -30.11 -9.99 12.04
C LYS A 73 -31.45 -10.49 11.52
N GLY A 74 -31.67 -10.27 10.23
CA GLY A 74 -32.90 -10.57 9.50
C GLY A 74 -33.37 -9.37 8.68
N ASP A 75 -34.64 -9.43 8.28
CA ASP A 75 -35.28 -8.39 7.49
C ASP A 75 -35.77 -7.25 8.41
N TRP A 76 -35.29 -6.04 8.14
CA TRP A 76 -35.73 -4.85 8.87
C TRP A 76 -36.97 -4.24 8.20
N CYS A 77 -38.10 -4.24 8.91
CA CYS A 77 -39.39 -3.77 8.40
C CYS A 77 -39.76 -2.32 8.81
N ALA A 78 -38.84 -1.59 9.44
CA ALA A 78 -39.05 -0.20 9.85
C ALA A 78 -38.19 0.78 9.03
N THR A 79 -38.36 2.07 9.29
CA THR A 79 -37.55 3.13 8.67
C THR A 79 -36.06 2.93 8.98
N ARG A 80 -35.21 3.04 7.96
CA ARG A 80 -33.75 3.09 8.12
C ARG A 80 -33.29 4.53 8.23
N SER A 81 -32.20 4.79 8.96
CA SER A 81 -31.68 6.13 9.20
C SER A 81 -30.22 6.27 8.77
N LEU A 82 -29.92 7.23 7.90
CA LEU A 82 -28.54 7.58 7.54
C LEU A 82 -28.29 9.03 7.90
N ASN A 83 -27.33 9.30 8.78
CA ASN A 83 -27.09 10.63 9.35
C ASN A 83 -28.36 11.26 9.97
N GLY A 84 -29.24 10.45 10.54
CA GLY A 84 -30.52 10.92 11.10
C GLY A 84 -31.64 11.11 10.06
N HIS A 85 -31.36 10.93 8.77
CA HIS A 85 -32.36 11.09 7.70
C HIS A 85 -32.96 9.73 7.29
N PRO A 86 -34.29 9.68 7.04
CA PRO A 86 -34.93 8.45 6.61
C PRO A 86 -34.47 8.06 5.20
N VAL A 87 -34.03 6.80 5.04
CA VAL A 87 -33.58 6.24 3.76
C VAL A 87 -34.22 4.89 3.50
N ARG A 88 -34.33 4.53 2.21
CA ARG A 88 -34.88 3.23 1.81
C ARG A 88 -33.92 2.09 2.02
N TYR A 89 -32.61 2.33 1.95
CA TYR A 89 -31.56 1.32 1.98
C TYR A 89 -30.28 1.92 2.54
N ILE A 90 -29.42 1.09 3.13
CA ILE A 90 -28.07 1.46 3.54
C ILE A 90 -27.12 0.34 3.07
N SER A 91 -26.21 0.69 2.16
CA SER A 91 -25.24 -0.24 1.60
C SER A 91 -24.05 -0.51 2.53
N ALA A 92 -23.17 -1.42 2.14
CA ALA A 92 -21.90 -1.63 2.82
C ALA A 92 -20.96 -0.40 2.78
N TYR A 93 -21.22 0.56 1.88
CA TYR A 93 -20.50 1.83 1.81
C TYR A 93 -21.04 2.88 2.78
N LEU A 94 -22.05 2.51 3.60
CA LEU A 94 -22.79 3.43 4.47
C LEU A 94 -23.41 4.59 3.67
N SER A 95 -23.87 4.27 2.46
CA SER A 95 -24.57 5.18 1.54
C SER A 95 -26.00 4.69 1.34
N SER A 96 -26.88 5.57 0.86
CA SER A 96 -28.23 5.19 0.43
C SER A 96 -28.28 4.67 -1.01
N GLN A 97 -27.14 4.56 -1.68
CA GLN A 97 -27.02 4.07 -3.05
C GLN A 97 -26.79 2.56 -3.04
N ASP A 98 -27.31 1.89 -4.07
CA ASP A 98 -26.96 0.49 -4.32
C ASP A 98 -25.61 0.44 -5.03
N ASP A 99 -24.56 0.63 -4.25
CA ASP A 99 -23.18 0.69 -4.75
C ASP A 99 -22.64 -0.72 -4.99
N TRP A 100 -22.30 -1.00 -6.25
CA TRP A 100 -21.72 -2.27 -6.67
C TRP A 100 -20.25 -2.31 -6.28
N SER A 101 -19.79 -3.46 -5.77
CA SER A 101 -18.36 -3.68 -5.57
C SER A 101 -17.61 -3.61 -6.91
N PRO A 102 -16.54 -2.81 -7.02
CA PRO A 102 -15.78 -2.68 -8.26
C PRO A 102 -15.26 -4.03 -8.75
N ALA A 103 -15.51 -4.35 -10.01
CA ALA A 103 -14.96 -5.54 -10.66
C ALA A 103 -13.53 -5.28 -11.14
N ARG A 104 -12.66 -6.29 -11.01
CA ARG A 104 -11.31 -6.23 -11.59
C ARG A 104 -11.40 -6.33 -13.11
N LEU A 105 -10.83 -5.34 -13.80
CA LEU A 105 -10.71 -5.37 -15.25
C LEU A 105 -9.47 -6.18 -15.64
N LYS A 106 -9.67 -7.37 -16.21
CA LYS A 106 -8.57 -8.24 -16.69
C LYS A 106 -7.68 -7.53 -17.71
N SER A 107 -8.24 -6.60 -18.49
CA SER A 107 -7.49 -5.76 -19.44
C SER A 107 -6.45 -4.84 -18.77
N ASN A 108 -6.51 -4.64 -17.45
CA ASN A 108 -5.56 -3.84 -16.67
C ASN A 108 -4.50 -4.68 -15.94
N GLU A 109 -4.52 -6.00 -16.10
CA GLU A 109 -3.49 -6.88 -15.54
C GLU A 109 -2.10 -6.51 -16.11
N GLY A 110 -1.09 -6.45 -15.23
CA GLY A 110 0.27 -6.08 -15.61
C GLY A 110 0.46 -4.61 -16.03
N LYS A 111 -0.47 -3.69 -15.70
CA LYS A 111 -0.35 -2.26 -16.02
C LYS A 111 -0.17 -1.35 -14.81
N ALA A 112 -0.62 -1.78 -13.64
CA ALA A 112 -0.52 -1.04 -12.40
C ALA A 112 0.21 -1.88 -11.36
N PHE A 113 1.16 -1.27 -10.66
CA PHE A 113 2.04 -1.96 -9.73
C PHE A 113 2.20 -1.14 -8.44
N ILE A 114 2.61 -1.82 -7.38
CA ILE A 114 3.11 -1.18 -6.17
C ILE A 114 4.64 -1.10 -6.26
N GLY A 115 5.21 -0.03 -5.72
CA GLY A 115 6.65 0.19 -5.68
C GLY A 115 7.39 -0.78 -4.75
N SER A 116 8.69 -0.55 -4.64
CA SER A 116 9.62 -1.30 -3.80
C SER A 116 9.34 -1.08 -2.32
N PHE A 117 9.33 -2.18 -1.55
CA PHE A 117 9.25 -2.14 -0.10
C PHE A 117 10.64 -2.37 0.50
N LEU A 118 11.31 -1.27 0.88
CA LEU A 118 12.62 -1.32 1.55
C LEU A 118 12.55 -1.99 2.93
N ASN A 119 11.48 -1.74 3.69
CA ASN A 119 11.32 -2.12 5.09
C ASN A 119 12.46 -1.59 5.97
N GLY A 120 12.48 -0.27 6.16
CA GLY A 120 13.48 0.49 6.92
C GLY A 120 14.08 1.63 6.09
N ILE A 121 14.63 2.64 6.76
CA ILE A 121 15.23 3.82 6.11
C ILE A 121 16.73 3.66 5.80
N GLY A 122 17.37 2.58 6.25
CA GLY A 122 18.83 2.45 6.18
C GLY A 122 19.42 2.35 4.76
N PHE A 123 18.59 2.12 3.74
CA PHE A 123 18.99 2.17 2.33
C PHE A 123 18.94 3.58 1.72
N VAL A 124 18.25 4.52 2.39
CA VAL A 124 18.01 5.86 1.88
C VAL A 124 19.24 6.72 2.14
N LEU A 125 19.63 7.48 1.12
CA LEU A 125 20.73 8.44 1.15
C LEU A 125 20.17 9.84 0.94
N GLU A 126 20.83 10.82 1.55
CA GLU A 126 20.68 12.20 1.15
C GLU A 126 21.31 12.42 -0.24
N GLU A 127 20.84 13.43 -0.97
CA GLU A 127 21.33 13.73 -2.31
C GLU A 127 22.84 14.02 -2.34
N ALA A 128 23.36 14.73 -1.33
CA ALA A 128 24.79 15.03 -1.24
C ALA A 128 25.64 13.76 -1.04
N GLU A 129 25.18 12.84 -0.20
CA GLU A 129 25.84 11.55 0.05
C GLU A 129 25.86 10.68 -1.22
N ALA A 130 24.71 10.58 -1.91
CA ALA A 130 24.60 9.84 -3.17
C ALA A 130 25.51 10.41 -4.27
N LYS A 131 25.47 11.74 -4.48
CA LYS A 131 26.29 12.41 -5.49
C LYS A 131 27.78 12.27 -5.21
N LYS A 132 28.19 12.32 -3.93
CA LYS A 132 29.58 12.10 -3.55
C LYS A 132 30.06 10.71 -3.98
N LEU A 133 29.32 9.65 -3.64
CA LEU A 133 29.68 8.28 -4.01
C LEU A 133 29.78 8.10 -5.54
N ILE A 134 28.79 8.61 -6.28
CA ILE A 134 28.79 8.54 -7.76
C ILE A 134 29.96 9.32 -8.37
N HIS A 135 30.33 10.45 -7.76
CA HIS A 135 31.46 11.26 -8.22
C HIS A 135 32.82 10.58 -7.96
N GLU A 136 32.97 9.95 -6.80
CA GLU A 136 34.18 9.20 -6.43
C GLU A 136 34.35 7.93 -7.28
N ASP A 137 33.25 7.23 -7.58
CA ASP A 137 33.24 6.10 -8.52
C ASP A 137 31.92 6.03 -9.30
N SER A 138 32.03 6.28 -10.62
CA SER A 138 30.89 6.29 -11.53
C SER A 138 30.06 5.00 -11.56
N ARG A 139 30.66 3.85 -11.18
CA ARG A 139 29.95 2.56 -11.10
C ARG A 139 28.82 2.59 -10.09
N TYR A 140 28.88 3.45 -9.08
CA TYR A 140 27.79 3.60 -8.10
C TYR A 140 26.45 4.00 -8.73
N SER A 141 26.45 4.59 -9.93
CA SER A 141 25.21 4.85 -10.69
C SER A 141 24.42 3.60 -11.07
N GLU A 142 25.02 2.40 -11.00
CA GLU A 142 24.34 1.12 -11.20
C GLU A 142 23.52 0.64 -9.98
N VAL A 143 23.79 1.20 -8.80
CA VAL A 143 23.16 0.80 -7.53
C VAL A 143 22.58 1.95 -6.72
N ILE A 144 22.84 3.21 -7.09
CA ILE A 144 22.33 4.40 -6.41
C ILE A 144 21.40 5.14 -7.36
N PHE A 145 20.13 5.22 -6.97
CA PHE A 145 19.06 5.76 -7.81
C PHE A 145 18.26 6.82 -7.07
N PRO A 146 17.64 7.79 -7.78
CA PRO A 146 16.63 8.66 -7.19
C PRO A 146 15.49 7.81 -6.62
N TYR A 147 14.95 8.22 -5.47
CA TYR A 147 13.90 7.47 -4.77
C TYR A 147 12.64 8.33 -4.60
N LEU A 148 11.63 8.05 -5.42
CA LEU A 148 10.37 8.79 -5.46
C LEU A 148 9.35 8.16 -4.51
N ILE A 149 8.89 8.94 -3.54
CA ILE A 149 7.83 8.54 -2.62
C ILE A 149 6.59 9.42 -2.76
N GLY A 150 5.48 8.98 -2.15
CA GLY A 150 4.22 9.72 -2.25
C GLY A 150 4.28 11.15 -1.69
N GLN A 151 5.15 11.42 -0.72
CA GLN A 151 5.35 12.77 -0.23
C GLN A 151 5.91 13.69 -1.32
N ASP A 152 6.89 13.23 -2.11
CA ASP A 152 7.48 14.02 -3.19
C ASP A 152 6.42 14.41 -4.24
N ILE A 153 5.56 13.47 -4.63
CA ILE A 153 4.46 13.70 -5.58
C ILE A 153 3.48 14.75 -5.05
N ASN A 154 3.19 14.70 -3.74
CA ASN A 154 2.16 15.55 -3.13
C ASN A 154 2.69 16.94 -2.71
N THR A 155 3.99 17.10 -2.45
CA THR A 155 4.52 18.33 -1.85
C THR A 155 5.61 19.03 -2.66
N HIS A 156 6.36 18.32 -3.50
CA HIS A 156 7.41 18.95 -4.30
C HIS A 156 6.77 19.64 -5.53
N PRO A 157 6.97 20.96 -5.76
CA PRO A 157 6.34 21.67 -6.88
C PRO A 157 6.63 21.05 -8.25
N GLU A 158 7.85 20.53 -8.43
CA GLU A 158 8.27 19.82 -9.64
C GLU A 158 8.13 18.29 -9.55
N GLN A 159 7.57 17.76 -8.45
CA GLN A 159 7.35 16.32 -8.23
C GLN A 159 8.62 15.47 -8.40
N LYS A 160 9.77 16.03 -8.00
CA LYS A 160 11.08 15.39 -8.08
C LYS A 160 11.40 14.61 -6.80
N PRO A 161 12.17 13.51 -6.90
CA PRO A 161 12.69 12.81 -5.73
C PRO A 161 13.51 13.75 -4.85
N SER A 162 13.23 13.75 -3.54
CA SER A 162 14.01 14.52 -2.54
C SER A 162 15.21 13.75 -1.98
N ARG A 163 15.36 12.47 -2.37
CA ARG A 163 16.29 11.53 -1.76
C ARG A 163 16.70 10.45 -2.76
N TRP A 164 17.73 9.71 -2.39
CA TRP A 164 18.29 8.62 -3.19
C TRP A 164 18.25 7.32 -2.40
N VAL A 165 18.47 6.20 -3.07
CA VAL A 165 18.45 4.88 -2.43
C VAL A 165 19.49 3.95 -3.03
N ILE A 166 20.11 3.14 -2.17
CA ILE A 166 20.93 2.00 -2.58
C ILE A 166 20.01 0.83 -2.94
N ASN A 167 20.09 0.33 -4.17
CA ASN A 167 19.36 -0.81 -4.69
C ASN A 167 20.31 -1.83 -5.33
N PHE A 168 20.49 -2.98 -4.67
CA PHE A 168 21.21 -4.13 -5.22
C PHE A 168 20.30 -5.10 -5.99
N TRP A 169 19.06 -4.70 -6.30
CA TRP A 169 18.10 -5.46 -7.11
C TRP A 169 17.79 -6.85 -6.52
N ASP A 170 18.12 -7.93 -7.23
CA ASP A 170 18.07 -9.30 -6.72
C ASP A 170 19.44 -9.99 -6.74
N TRP A 171 20.51 -9.18 -6.68
CA TRP A 171 21.88 -9.65 -6.78
C TRP A 171 22.29 -10.48 -5.57
N PRO A 172 23.14 -11.49 -5.78
CA PRO A 172 23.82 -12.19 -4.71
C PRO A 172 24.77 -11.24 -3.95
N GLU A 173 25.04 -11.55 -2.69
CA GLU A 173 25.83 -10.70 -1.80
C GLU A 173 27.22 -10.43 -2.36
N GLU A 174 27.83 -11.43 -3.00
CA GLU A 174 29.17 -11.37 -3.59
C GLU A 174 29.26 -10.29 -4.67
N ARG A 175 28.19 -10.09 -5.45
CA ARG A 175 28.13 -9.02 -6.46
C ARG A 175 27.91 -7.67 -5.78
N ALA A 176 26.99 -7.58 -4.83
CA ALA A 176 26.73 -6.34 -4.09
C ALA A 176 27.98 -5.84 -3.34
N ARG A 177 28.81 -6.75 -2.82
CA ARG A 177 30.07 -6.44 -2.12
C ARG A 177 31.14 -5.77 -3.00
N LYS A 178 31.00 -5.81 -4.33
CA LYS A 178 31.86 -5.06 -5.26
C LYS A 178 31.66 -3.54 -5.15
N TYR A 179 30.56 -3.11 -4.54
CA TYR A 179 30.22 -1.73 -4.23
C TYR A 179 30.48 -1.48 -2.74
N SER A 180 31.76 -1.43 -2.37
CA SER A 180 32.22 -1.47 -0.98
C SER A 180 31.55 -0.45 -0.07
N GLU A 181 31.55 0.83 -0.46
CA GLU A 181 31.03 1.95 0.33
C GLU A 181 29.52 1.84 0.49
N ALA A 182 28.79 1.54 -0.58
CA ALA A 182 27.34 1.30 -0.51
C ALA A 182 27.02 0.10 0.40
N MET A 183 27.78 -0.99 0.30
CA MET A 183 27.59 -2.16 1.14
C MET A 183 27.90 -1.87 2.61
N GLN A 184 28.92 -1.06 2.91
CA GLN A 184 29.21 -0.62 4.28
C GLN A 184 28.08 0.21 4.88
N ILE A 185 27.48 1.12 4.09
CA ILE A 185 26.31 1.89 4.52
C ILE A 185 25.15 0.96 4.88
N VAL A 186 24.82 0.02 3.99
CA VAL A 186 23.73 -0.94 4.23
C VAL A 186 24.05 -1.85 5.43
N LEU A 187 25.30 -2.29 5.58
CA LEU A 187 25.73 -3.10 6.71
C LEU A 187 25.56 -2.35 8.04
N ALA A 188 25.94 -1.07 8.10
CA ALA A 188 25.85 -0.26 9.30
C ALA A 188 24.42 0.17 9.62
N ARG A 189 23.61 0.52 8.61
CA ARG A 189 22.28 1.12 8.80
C ARG A 189 21.13 0.12 8.74
N VAL A 190 21.24 -0.94 7.95
CA VAL A 190 20.13 -1.89 7.69
C VAL A 190 20.28 -3.17 8.51
N LYS A 191 21.47 -3.79 8.52
CA LYS A 191 21.66 -5.09 9.18
C LYS A 191 21.24 -5.11 10.66
N PRO A 192 21.56 -4.10 11.51
CA PRO A 192 21.14 -4.11 12.91
C PRO A 192 19.62 -4.18 13.08
N HIS A 193 18.87 -3.47 12.23
CA HIS A 193 17.42 -3.54 12.23
C HIS A 193 16.91 -4.91 11.75
N ARG A 194 17.53 -5.46 10.69
CA ARG A 194 17.17 -6.80 10.15
C ARG A 194 17.36 -7.90 11.19
N ASP A 195 18.44 -7.85 11.95
CA ASP A 195 18.74 -8.86 12.96
C ASP A 195 17.65 -8.95 14.04
N GLN A 196 16.97 -7.82 14.33
CA GLN A 196 15.88 -7.69 15.30
C GLN A 196 14.49 -8.07 14.77
N ILE A 197 14.33 -8.25 13.46
CA ILE A 197 13.05 -8.65 12.86
C ILE A 197 12.68 -10.07 13.32
N ASN A 198 11.37 -10.33 13.46
CA ASN A 198 10.81 -11.64 13.78
C ASN A 198 11.54 -12.78 13.02
N PRO A 199 12.05 -13.81 13.72
CA PRO A 199 12.74 -14.95 13.11
C PRO A 199 11.98 -15.65 11.98
N ALA A 200 10.64 -15.59 11.97
CA ALA A 200 9.80 -16.12 10.91
C ALA A 200 10.05 -15.43 9.56
N LYS A 201 10.53 -14.19 9.53
CA LYS A 201 10.92 -13.47 8.30
C LYS A 201 12.37 -13.78 7.88
N LYS A 202 12.75 -15.06 7.92
CA LYS A 202 14.11 -15.55 7.64
C LYS A 202 14.72 -14.94 6.36
N LYS A 203 13.98 -14.91 5.25
CA LYS A 203 14.47 -14.35 3.97
C LYS A 203 14.97 -12.91 4.08
N VAL A 204 14.27 -12.06 4.83
CA VAL A 204 14.60 -10.64 4.99
C VAL A 204 15.81 -10.45 5.91
N ARG A 205 15.97 -11.35 6.89
CA ARG A 205 17.12 -11.37 7.81
C ARG A 205 18.39 -11.87 7.10
N ASP A 206 18.27 -12.99 6.40
CA ASP A 206 19.40 -13.63 5.72
C ASP A 206 19.87 -12.81 4.52
N ASN A 207 18.95 -12.20 3.76
CA ASN A 207 19.27 -11.30 2.64
C ASN A 207 19.12 -9.83 3.06
N TRP A 208 19.78 -9.45 4.16
CA TRP A 208 19.65 -8.13 4.78
C TRP A 208 20.01 -6.96 3.85
N TRP A 209 20.86 -7.19 2.84
CA TRP A 209 21.23 -6.19 1.83
C TRP A 209 20.18 -5.98 0.74
N LEU A 210 19.12 -6.79 0.71
CA LEU A 210 18.02 -6.66 -0.24
C LEU A 210 16.80 -6.01 0.42
N TYR A 211 15.93 -5.48 -0.44
CA TYR A 211 14.60 -5.01 -0.05
C TYR A 211 13.71 -6.18 0.38
N GLU A 212 12.68 -5.90 1.19
CA GLU A 212 11.67 -6.90 1.49
C GLU A 212 10.88 -7.29 0.23
N ALA A 213 10.60 -6.32 -0.63
CA ALA A 213 10.10 -6.55 -1.98
C ALA A 213 10.70 -5.55 -2.97
N SER A 214 11.24 -6.06 -4.08
CA SER A 214 11.97 -5.27 -5.08
C SER A 214 11.09 -4.75 -6.24
N ALA A 215 9.78 -4.94 -6.18
CA ALA A 215 8.83 -4.62 -7.26
C ALA A 215 9.30 -5.11 -8.65
N LYS A 216 9.83 -6.33 -8.70
CA LYS A 216 10.44 -6.91 -9.90
C LYS A 216 9.59 -6.78 -11.17
N GLU A 217 8.30 -7.09 -11.10
CA GLU A 217 7.39 -7.03 -12.25
C GLU A 217 7.21 -5.61 -12.79
N LEU A 218 7.16 -4.59 -11.90
CA LEU A 218 7.13 -3.18 -12.27
C LEU A 218 8.35 -2.83 -13.13
N TYR A 219 9.56 -3.08 -12.60
CA TYR A 219 10.79 -2.68 -13.27
C TYR A 219 11.01 -3.41 -14.60
N HIS A 220 10.62 -4.68 -14.71
CA HIS A 220 10.63 -5.38 -16.00
C HIS A 220 9.65 -4.76 -17.00
N THR A 221 8.46 -4.35 -16.54
CA THR A 221 7.42 -3.76 -17.41
C THR A 221 7.81 -2.38 -17.92
N ILE A 222 8.57 -1.60 -17.14
CA ILE A 222 8.98 -0.23 -17.52
C ILE A 222 10.35 -0.18 -18.21
N GLY A 223 11.01 -1.33 -18.40
CA GLY A 223 12.29 -1.44 -19.13
C GLY A 223 13.56 -1.42 -18.27
N CYS A 224 13.42 -1.41 -16.95
CA CYS A 224 14.52 -1.51 -15.98
C CYS A 224 14.81 -2.98 -15.57
N GLY A 225 14.24 -3.96 -16.29
CA GLY A 225 14.42 -5.39 -15.98
C GLY A 225 15.86 -5.87 -16.09
N HIS A 226 16.68 -5.21 -16.91
CA HIS A 226 18.08 -5.58 -17.16
C HIS A 226 18.99 -5.44 -15.93
N TYR A 227 18.58 -4.71 -14.90
CA TYR A 227 19.31 -4.66 -13.65
C TYR A 227 19.16 -5.94 -12.81
N PHE A 228 18.10 -6.72 -13.00
CA PHE A 228 17.88 -7.97 -12.26
C PHE A 228 18.73 -9.10 -12.86
N GLU A 229 19.12 -10.08 -12.04
CA GLU A 229 19.75 -11.32 -12.51
C GLU A 229 18.72 -12.40 -12.83
N LYS A 230 17.60 -12.41 -12.12
CA LYS A 230 16.51 -13.34 -12.39
C LYS A 230 15.48 -12.58 -13.21
N HIS A 231 14.94 -13.20 -14.25
CA HIS A 231 13.90 -12.59 -15.09
C HIS A 231 12.61 -13.41 -15.11
N PRO A 232 11.44 -12.79 -15.32
CA PRO A 232 10.20 -13.50 -15.64
C PRO A 232 10.35 -14.36 -16.90
N LYS A 233 9.55 -15.43 -16.98
CA LYS A 233 9.54 -16.31 -18.15
C LYS A 233 9.13 -15.51 -19.39
N GLY A 234 9.91 -15.62 -20.47
CA GLY A 234 9.65 -14.91 -21.73
C GLY A 234 10.07 -13.44 -21.72
N TRP A 235 10.84 -12.99 -20.72
CA TRP A 235 11.46 -11.67 -20.77
C TRP A 235 12.53 -11.61 -21.86
N ASP A 236 12.56 -10.50 -22.58
CA ASP A 236 13.53 -10.18 -23.62
C ASP A 236 14.12 -8.79 -23.34
N VAL A 237 15.43 -8.64 -23.52
CA VAL A 237 16.16 -7.39 -23.38
C VAL A 237 15.66 -6.33 -24.39
N SER A 238 15.03 -6.77 -25.48
CA SER A 238 14.49 -5.90 -26.55
C SER A 238 13.20 -5.16 -26.16
N VAL A 239 12.61 -5.46 -25.00
CA VAL A 239 11.39 -4.79 -24.52
C VAL A 239 11.68 -3.31 -24.29
N ASN A 240 11.04 -2.46 -25.10
CA ASN A 240 11.26 -1.02 -25.12
C ASN A 240 11.17 -0.37 -23.73
N SER A 241 12.21 0.37 -23.37
CA SER A 241 12.22 1.22 -22.17
C SER A 241 11.15 2.29 -22.25
N ARG A 242 10.28 2.33 -21.25
CA ARG A 242 9.25 3.35 -21.10
C ARG A 242 9.90 4.56 -20.45
N LYS A 243 10.32 5.56 -21.22
CA LYS A 243 10.97 6.79 -20.68
C LYS A 243 10.20 7.48 -19.54
N ARG A 244 8.87 7.34 -19.52
CA ARG A 244 8.01 7.91 -18.48
C ARG A 244 6.94 6.93 -18.06
N VAL A 245 6.57 7.01 -16.79
CA VAL A 245 5.50 6.23 -16.17
C VAL A 245 4.53 7.17 -15.45
N LEU A 246 3.30 6.71 -15.28
CA LEU A 246 2.31 7.39 -14.46
C LEU A 246 2.47 6.93 -13.01
N ALA A 247 2.82 7.84 -12.10
CA ALA A 247 2.92 7.58 -10.67
C ALA A 247 1.75 8.26 -9.94
N LEU A 248 1.19 7.57 -8.95
CA LEU A 248 0.15 8.11 -8.07
C LEU A 248 0.37 7.62 -6.64
N THR A 249 -0.12 8.40 -5.68
CA THR A 249 -0.07 8.01 -4.28
C THR A 249 -1.23 7.07 -3.95
N ARG A 250 -0.94 5.99 -3.22
CA ARG A 250 -1.97 4.98 -2.87
C ARG A 250 -3.01 5.52 -1.88
N VAL A 251 -2.60 6.48 -1.04
CA VAL A 251 -3.45 7.11 -0.03
C VAL A 251 -3.36 8.62 -0.20
N SER A 252 -4.44 9.21 -0.72
CA SER A 252 -4.62 10.65 -0.84
C SER A 252 -6.12 10.97 -0.84
N LYS A 253 -6.48 12.17 -0.38
CA LYS A 253 -7.87 12.67 -0.45
C LYS A 253 -8.30 12.98 -1.89
N THR A 254 -7.32 13.27 -2.75
CA THR A 254 -7.54 13.58 -4.17
C THR A 254 -6.67 12.68 -5.04
N LEU A 255 -7.19 12.31 -6.21
CA LEU A 255 -6.40 11.58 -7.20
C LEU A 255 -5.43 12.57 -7.88
N ALA A 256 -4.21 12.63 -7.37
CA ALA A 256 -3.09 13.31 -8.02
C ALA A 256 -2.20 12.26 -8.67
N PHE A 257 -1.84 12.49 -9.93
CA PHE A 257 -0.88 11.69 -10.66
C PHE A 257 0.19 12.59 -11.26
N SER A 258 1.38 12.01 -11.49
CA SER A 258 2.46 12.68 -12.20
C SER A 258 3.08 11.73 -13.22
N PHE A 259 3.52 12.29 -14.34
CA PHE A 259 4.32 11.57 -15.31
C PHE A 259 5.80 11.78 -15.01
N VAL A 260 6.46 10.74 -14.52
CA VAL A 260 7.83 10.80 -14.00
C VAL A 260 8.75 9.87 -14.78
N SER A 261 10.07 10.04 -14.65
CA SER A 261 11.06 9.16 -15.28
C SER A 261 10.89 7.72 -14.79
N SER A 262 11.17 6.73 -15.64
CA SER A 262 11.27 5.32 -15.22
C SER A 262 12.58 4.99 -14.52
N GLU A 263 13.61 5.83 -14.66
CA GLU A 263 14.98 5.61 -14.17
C GLU A 263 15.13 6.02 -12.69
N GLN A 264 14.22 5.55 -11.86
CA GLN A 264 14.19 5.82 -10.42
C GLN A 264 13.50 4.67 -9.69
N ILE A 265 13.69 4.61 -8.37
CA ILE A 265 13.03 3.64 -7.51
C ILE A 265 11.74 4.24 -6.97
N PHE A 266 10.65 3.48 -7.06
CA PHE A 266 9.32 3.86 -6.58
C PHE A 266 9.01 3.19 -5.25
N PHE A 267 8.26 3.87 -4.36
CA PHE A 267 7.67 3.30 -3.14
C PHE A 267 6.16 3.10 -3.26
#